data_AF-A0A8R1HVY2-F1
#
_entry.id   AF-A0A8R1HVY2-F1
#
_cell.length_a   1.000
_cell.length_b   1.000
_cell.length_c   1.000
_cell.angle_alpha   90.00
_cell.angle_beta   90.00
_cell.angle_gamma   90.00
#
_symmetry.space_group_name_H-M   'P 1'
#
loop_
_entity.id
_entity.type
_entity.pdbx_description
1 polymer ?
#
loop_
_entity_poly.entity_id
_entity_poly.type
_entity_poly.pdbx_seq_one_letter_code
_entity_poly.pdbx_strand_id
1 'polypeptide(L)' 'MGAFKLYGMVDEIFKIEPFISINHTCNAKPGCEHISEYVVPKDKIGGTYDMAYIALENNVANDAVNCR' A
#
# COMPACT_ATOMS: atom_id res chain seq x y z
N MET A 1 5.70 -15.59 -5.86
CA MET A 1 4.66 -15.65 -4.81
C MET A 1 5.00 -14.59 -3.77
N GLY A 2 4.03 -13.72 -3.43
CA GLY A 2 4.25 -12.52 -2.60
C GLY A 2 3.05 -12.23 -1.71
N ALA A 3 2.43 -13.28 -1.16
CA ALA A 3 1.31 -13.13 -0.23
C ALA A 3 1.83 -12.68 1.14
N PHE A 4 1.19 -11.68 1.73
CA PHE A 4 1.49 -11.19 3.07
C PHE A 4 0.21 -10.79 3.79
N LYS A 5 0.30 -10.69 5.12
CA LYS A 5 -0.76 -10.16 5.98
C LYS A 5 -0.11 -9.15 6.92
N LEU A 6 -0.73 -7.99 7.05
CA LEU A 6 -0.27 -6.91 7.93
C LEU A 6 -1.39 -6.49 8.89
N TYR A 7 -0.98 -6.00 10.05
CA TYR A 7 -1.86 -5.49 11.11
C TYR A 7 -1.32 -4.13 11.56
N GLY A 8 -2.22 -3.17 11.72
CA GLY A 8 -1.90 -1.83 12.22
C GLY A 8 -3.00 -1.34 13.14
N MET A 9 -2.62 -0.57 14.15
CA MET A 9 -3.52 0.07 15.11
C MET A 9 -2.99 1.47 15.39
N VAL A 10 -3.89 2.43 15.55
CA VAL A 10 -3.57 3.81 15.94
C VAL A 10 -4.37 4.11 17.20
N ASP A 11 -3.71 4.67 18.23
CA ASP A 11 -4.32 5.04 19.51
C ASP A 11 -4.71 6.54 19.56
N GLU A 12 -5.05 7.11 18.40
CA GLU A 12 -5.57 8.47 18.30
C GLU A 12 -7.09 8.45 18.11
N ILE A 13 -7.79 9.15 19.02
CA ILE A 13 -9.25 9.09 19.19
C ILE A 13 -10.02 9.66 17.98
N PHE A 14 -9.41 10.46 17.10
CA PHE A 14 -10.20 11.36 16.23
C PHE A 14 -10.08 11.26 14.72
N LYS A 15 -9.19 10.46 14.11
CA LYS A 15 -9.25 10.14 12.67
C LYS A 15 -8.17 9.15 12.26
N ILE A 16 -8.57 7.91 11.99
CA ILE A 16 -7.71 6.95 11.30
C ILE A 16 -8.01 7.06 9.80
N GLU A 17 -6.98 7.36 9.01
CA GLU A 17 -7.03 7.28 7.55
C GLU A 17 -6.08 6.17 7.11
N PRO A 18 -6.55 4.91 7.10
CA PRO A 18 -5.65 3.79 6.91
C PRO A 18 -5.29 3.66 5.42
N PHE A 19 -4.00 3.50 5.15
CA PHE A 19 -3.47 3.18 3.84
C PHE A 19 -2.27 2.25 3.98
N ILE A 20 -1.94 1.56 2.89
CA ILE A 20 -0.78 0.69 2.79
C ILE A 20 0.14 1.27 1.73
N SER A 21 1.40 1.52 2.11
CA SER A 21 2.44 1.94 1.19
C SER A 21 3.33 0.74 0.86
N ILE A 22 3.44 0.41 -0.42
CA ILE A 22 4.29 -0.67 -0.92
C ILE A 22 5.42 -0.04 -1.71
N ASN A 23 6.64 -0.19 -1.22
CA ASN A 23 7.85 0.15 -1.96
C ASN A 23 8.32 -1.08 -2.76
N HIS A 24 8.43 -0.95 -4.08
CA HIS A 24 8.83 -2.03 -4.98
C HIS A 24 9.62 -1.53 -6.19
N THR A 25 10.29 -2.45 -6.88
CA THR A 25 11.07 -2.17 -8.10
C THR A 25 10.43 -2.75 -9.36
N CYS A 26 9.21 -3.27 -9.29
CA CYS A 26 8.45 -3.71 -10.49
C CYS A 26 8.36 -2.58 -11.52
N ASN A 27 8.75 -2.85 -12.77
CA ASN A 27 8.83 -1.87 -13.87
C ASN A 27 9.66 -0.60 -13.59
N ALA A 28 10.45 -0.58 -12.51
CA ALA A 28 11.30 0.54 -12.17
C ALA A 28 12.53 0.61 -13.08
N LYS A 29 13.00 1.82 -13.36
CA LYS A 29 14.31 2.01 -13.98
C LYS A 29 15.42 1.58 -13.00
N PRO A 30 16.59 1.14 -13.50
CA PRO A 30 17.74 0.86 -12.63
C PRO A 30 18.06 2.09 -11.75
N GLY A 31 18.18 1.87 -10.44
CA GLY A 31 18.41 2.95 -9.46
C GLY A 31 17.14 3.66 -8.97
N CYS A 32 15.96 3.27 -9.44
CA CYS A 32 14.69 3.81 -9.00
C CYS A 32 13.83 2.76 -8.29
N GLU A 33 12.90 3.24 -7.47
CA GLU A 33 11.87 2.49 -6.75
C GLU A 33 10.52 3.17 -6.94
N HIS A 34 9.45 2.38 -6.97
CA HIS A 34 8.07 2.84 -6.99
C HIS A 34 7.49 2.71 -5.58
N ILE A 35 6.73 3.71 -5.18
CA ILE A 35 5.99 3.75 -3.92
C ILE A 35 4.52 3.86 -4.28
N SER A 36 3.79 2.75 -4.12
CA SER A 36 2.36 2.65 -4.40
C SER A 36 1.55 2.71 -3.11
N GLU A 37 0.56 3.58 -3.06
CA GLU A 37 -0.33 3.71 -1.91
C GLU A 37 -1.73 3.15 -2.20
N TYR A 38 -2.20 2.30 -1.30
CA TYR A 38 -3.52 1.67 -1.36
C TYR A 38 -4.34 2.12 -0.15
N VAL A 39 -5.42 2.85 -0.41
CA VAL A 39 -6.35 3.27 0.65
C VAL A 39 -7.09 2.04 1.17
N VAL A 40 -7.07 1.87 2.48
CA VAL A 40 -7.86 0.84 3.16
C VAL A 40 -9.22 1.46 3.51
N PRO A 41 -10.35 0.85 3.12
CA PRO A 41 -11.66 1.40 3.44
C PRO A 41 -11.88 1.48 4.96
N LYS A 42 -12.34 2.65 5.45
CA LYS A 42 -12.53 2.91 6.89
C LYS A 42 -13.55 1.95 7.53
N ASP A 43 -14.51 1.45 6.76
CA ASP A 43 -15.49 0.44 7.20
C ASP A 43 -14.88 -0.94 7.46
N LYS A 44 -13.60 -1.15 7.13
CA LYS A 44 -12.86 -2.38 7.43
C LYS A 44 -11.95 -2.27 8.67
N ILE A 45 -11.90 -1.09 9.31
CA ILE A 45 -11.14 -0.91 10.56
C ILE A 45 -11.73 -1.82 11.65
N GLY A 46 -10.86 -2.56 12.34
CA GLY A 46 -11.26 -3.57 13.35
C GLY A 46 -11.63 -4.94 12.77
N GLY A 47 -11.62 -5.09 11.44
CA GLY A 47 -11.85 -6.35 10.74
C GLY A 47 -10.63 -6.85 9.96
N THR A 48 -10.84 -7.88 9.15
CA THR A 48 -9.88 -8.31 8.12
C THR A 48 -10.32 -7.77 6.77
N TYR A 49 -9.43 -7.05 6.09
CA TYR A 49 -9.63 -6.62 4.71
C TYR A 49 -8.78 -7.48 3.79
N ASP A 50 -9.42 -8.25 2.92
CA ASP A 50 -8.75 -9.00 1.86
C ASP A 50 -8.62 -8.10 0.63
N MET A 51 -7.37 -7.73 0.32
CA MET A 51 -7.04 -6.88 -0.83
C MET A 51 -6.96 -7.65 -2.14
N ALA A 52 -7.24 -8.95 -2.12
CA ALA A 52 -7.13 -9.85 -3.26
C ALA A 52 -5.74 -9.76 -3.91
N TYR A 53 -5.67 -9.95 -5.23
CA TYR A 53 -4.44 -9.86 -6.00
C TYR A 53 -4.19 -8.42 -6.45
N ILE A 54 -2.98 -7.93 -6.17
CA ILE A 54 -2.52 -6.61 -6.60
C ILE A 54 -1.38 -6.78 -7.60
N ALA A 55 -1.56 -6.17 -8.78
CA ALA A 55 -0.55 -6.11 -9.82
C ALA A 55 0.30 -4.84 -9.64
N LEU A 56 1.47 -4.98 -9.00
CA LEU A 56 2.42 -3.88 -8.73
C LEU A 56 3.07 -3.30 -10.01
N GLU A 57 2.86 -3.92 -11.15
CA GLU A 57 3.33 -3.43 -12.45
C GLU A 57 2.44 -2.33 -13.06
N ASN A 58 1.22 -2.16 -12.53
CA ASN A 58 0.26 -1.17 -12.98
C ASN A 58 0.39 0.11 -12.15
N ASN A 59 0.25 1.27 -12.81
CA ASN A 59 0.19 2.53 -12.07
C ASN A 59 -1.15 2.64 -11.32
N VAL A 60 -1.10 2.85 -10.00
CA VAL A 60 -2.25 3.16 -9.16
C VAL A 60 -2.41 4.67 -9.00
N ALA A 61 -3.56 5.09 -8.46
CA ALA A 61 -3.91 6.51 -8.34
C ALA A 61 -2.87 7.33 -7.56
N ASN A 62 -2.22 6.71 -6.57
CA ASN A 62 -1.17 7.30 -5.76
C ASN A 62 0.14 6.51 -5.95
N ASP A 63 0.86 6.84 -7.01
CA ASP A 63 2.20 6.31 -7.27
C ASP A 63 3.24 7.41 -7.30
N ALA A 64 4.33 7.18 -6.59
CA ALA A 64 5.53 8.00 -6.64
C ALA A 64 6.72 7.18 -7.13
N VAL A 65 7.61 7.82 -7.87
CA VAL A 65 8.89 7.22 -8.28
C VAL A 65 10.00 7.96 -7.56
N ASN A 66 10.82 7.23 -6.82
CA ASN A 66 12.01 7.75 -6.17
C ASN A 66 13.24 7.18 -6.86
N CYS A 67 14.17 8.04 -7.28
CA CYS A 67 15.42 7.65 -7.92
C CYS A 67 16.59 8.18 -7.10
N ARG A 68 17.56 7.32 -6.81
CA ARG A 68 18.80 7.69 -6.13
C ARG A 68 19.93 8.00 -7.10
#